data_AF-A0A352BTQ1-F1
#
_entry.id   AF-A0A352BTQ1-F1
#
_cell.length_a   1.000
_cell.length_b   1.000
_cell.length_c   1.000
_cell.angle_alpha   90.00
_cell.angle_beta   90.00
_cell.angle_gamma   90.00
#
_symmetry.space_group_name_H-M   'P 1'
#
loop_
_entity.id
_entity.type
_entity.pdbx_description
1 polymer ?
#
loop_
_entity_poly.entity_id
_entity_poly.type
_entity_poly.pdbx_seq_one_letter_code
_entity_poly.pdbx_strand_id
1 'polypeptide(L)'
;MAQQIQVALLGNPNTGKTSVFNRLTGLNQKVGNYPGITVEKKEGICNLSRGKKAHILDLPGTYSLNASSIDENQVIELLLNKNDKDYPDVAVVVCEVENLKRNLLLFTQIKDLKIPTILAINMADRMSRKAISIDVPALEKALHTKIVLLSARNNDGFDALKAQIEQYKSLPMSPCLDAKVIAPEYFERLAKTYPGQDLYKLWLVITQDVNFGKLDRTGVSGPISFQTESVATLKRLQQKETIKRYQFINDTLKTTLTVNKEKAKDFRSRLDRVLTHHIWGYVIFFAILAMIFQAIFDWSSYPMDFIDQSFAQMGEWIKLNLPAGDFTSLLAEGVLPGLGGIVIFIPQIAILFLFIAILEETGYMSRVVFLMDRVMRRFGLSGKSVVPLISGTACAIPAIMATRNIENWKERLITILVTPFTTCSA
;
A
#
# COMPACT_ATOMS: atom_id res chain seq x y z
N MET A 1 16.03 -31.93 18.21
CA MET A 1 15.41 -30.59 18.33
C MET A 1 14.55 -30.37 17.10
N ALA A 2 13.31 -29.90 17.24
CA ALA A 2 12.44 -29.65 16.09
C ALA A 2 13.10 -28.60 15.18
N GLN A 3 13.28 -28.90 13.89
CA GLN A 3 13.88 -27.99 12.94
C GLN A 3 12.96 -26.77 12.78
N GLN A 4 13.44 -25.60 13.20
CA GLN A 4 12.79 -24.31 12.98
C GLN A 4 13.29 -23.73 11.67
N ILE A 5 12.38 -23.23 10.85
CA ILE A 5 12.68 -22.57 9.58
C ILE A 5 12.28 -21.09 9.71
N GLN A 6 13.22 -20.18 9.51
CA GLN A 6 12.94 -18.74 9.50
C GLN A 6 12.44 -18.31 8.11
N VAL A 7 11.20 -17.81 8.04
CA VAL A 7 10.54 -17.42 6.80
C VAL A 7 10.28 -15.92 6.81
N ALA A 8 10.89 -15.18 5.89
CA ALA A 8 10.55 -13.78 5.65
C ALA A 8 9.42 -13.70 4.62
N LEU A 9 8.27 -13.14 5.02
CA LEU A 9 7.17 -12.84 4.12
C LEU A 9 7.31 -11.41 3.60
N LEU A 10 7.57 -11.29 2.31
CA LEU A 10 7.86 -10.05 1.60
C LEU A 10 6.79 -9.79 0.54
N GLY A 11 6.67 -8.55 0.08
CA GLY A 11 5.77 -8.20 -1.02
C GLY A 11 5.47 -6.72 -1.07
N ASN A 12 4.92 -6.27 -2.19
CA ASN A 12 4.44 -4.90 -2.30
C ASN A 12 3.23 -4.67 -1.38
N PRO A 13 2.95 -3.40 -1.00
CA PRO A 13 1.68 -3.04 -0.42
C PRO A 13 0.50 -3.53 -1.28
N ASN A 14 -0.58 -3.95 -0.62
CA ASN A 14 -1.84 -4.39 -1.24
C ASN A 14 -1.81 -5.67 -2.09
N THR A 15 -0.74 -6.48 -2.07
CA THR A 15 -0.71 -7.81 -2.77
C THR A 15 -1.45 -8.93 -2.02
N GLY A 16 -2.07 -8.61 -0.88
CA GLY A 16 -2.68 -9.57 0.02
C GLY A 16 -1.68 -10.31 0.91
N LYS A 17 -0.48 -9.76 1.11
CA LYS A 17 0.57 -10.26 2.04
C LYS A 17 0.02 -10.58 3.43
N THR A 18 -0.70 -9.65 4.06
CA THR A 18 -1.33 -9.87 5.38
C THR A 18 -2.35 -11.01 5.36
N SER A 19 -3.10 -11.17 4.26
CA SER A 19 -4.03 -12.28 4.11
C SER A 19 -3.30 -13.62 3.98
N VAL A 20 -2.18 -13.67 3.26
CA VAL A 20 -1.33 -14.86 3.17
C VAL A 20 -0.70 -15.18 4.53
N PHE A 21 -0.21 -14.17 5.26
CA PHE A 21 0.31 -14.31 6.62
C PHE A 21 -0.72 -14.96 7.55
N ASN A 22 -1.91 -14.37 7.65
CA ASN A 22 -2.99 -14.87 8.52
C ASN A 22 -3.40 -16.31 8.16
N ARG A 23 -3.36 -16.68 6.87
CA ARG A 23 -3.69 -18.05 6.42
C ARG A 23 -2.60 -19.07 6.78
N LEU A 24 -1.34 -18.66 6.79
CA LEU A 24 -0.23 -19.53 7.18
C LEU A 24 -0.14 -19.72 8.70
N THR A 25 -0.37 -18.66 9.47
CA THR A 25 -0.16 -18.65 10.93
C THR A 25 -1.44 -18.92 11.73
N GLY A 26 -2.61 -18.65 11.15
CA GLY A 26 -3.91 -18.77 11.84
C GLY A 26 -3.98 -17.83 13.05
N LEU A 27 -4.32 -18.38 14.21
CA LEU A 27 -4.38 -17.63 15.48
C LEU A 27 -3.01 -17.51 16.17
N ASN A 28 -1.97 -18.19 15.68
CA ASN A 28 -0.67 -18.25 16.33
C ASN A 28 0.25 -17.08 15.90
N GLN A 29 -0.22 -15.85 16.07
CA GLN A 29 0.50 -14.64 15.70
C GLN A 29 0.70 -13.69 16.89
N LYS A 30 1.79 -12.95 16.87
CA LYS A 30 2.15 -11.90 17.82
C LYS A 30 2.44 -10.62 17.05
N VAL A 31 1.98 -9.50 17.58
CA VAL A 31 2.29 -8.17 17.07
C VAL A 31 3.18 -7.48 18.10
N GLY A 32 4.33 -6.99 17.65
CA GLY A 32 5.25 -6.18 18.43
C GLY A 32 5.77 -5.00 17.60
N ASN A 33 6.82 -4.35 18.08
CA ASN A 33 7.52 -3.30 17.34
C ASN A 33 8.99 -3.67 17.15
N TYR A 34 9.60 -3.16 16.08
CA TYR A 34 11.06 -3.23 15.95
C TYR A 34 11.73 -2.39 17.05
N PRO A 35 12.89 -2.83 17.60
CA PRO A 35 13.58 -2.09 18.64
C PRO A 35 13.90 -0.65 18.19
N GLY A 36 13.50 0.34 19.00
CA GLY A 36 13.85 1.75 18.78
C GLY A 36 13.00 2.51 17.74
N ILE A 37 11.98 1.89 17.13
CA ILE A 37 11.08 2.55 16.17
C ILE A 37 9.62 2.10 16.33
N THR A 38 8.68 2.90 15.80
CA THR A 38 7.23 2.65 15.86
C THR A 38 6.70 1.74 14.73
N VAL A 39 7.56 0.95 14.11
CA VAL A 39 7.15 0.07 12.99
C VAL A 39 6.65 -1.26 13.53
N GLU A 40 5.43 -1.62 13.15
CA GLU A 40 4.81 -2.90 13.54
C GLU A 40 5.61 -4.08 12.99
N LYS A 41 5.91 -5.04 13.87
CA LYS A 41 6.52 -6.33 13.55
C LYS A 41 5.50 -7.43 13.81
N LYS A 42 5.11 -8.19 12.79
CA LYS A 42 4.17 -9.31 12.95
C LYS A 42 4.90 -10.62 12.76
N GLU A 43 4.81 -11.49 13.75
CA GLU A 43 5.44 -12.80 13.77
C GLU A 43 4.39 -13.86 14.03
N GLY A 44 4.53 -15.03 13.42
CA GLY A 44 3.65 -16.15 13.72
C GLY A 44 4.24 -17.50 13.39
N ILE A 45 3.61 -18.55 13.88
CA ILE A 45 4.10 -19.92 13.70
C ILE A 45 3.17 -20.67 12.75
N CYS A 46 3.74 -21.17 11.66
CA CYS A 46 3.08 -22.09 10.75
C CYS A 46 3.57 -23.52 11.05
N ASN A 47 2.64 -24.42 11.35
CA ASN A 47 2.96 -25.84 11.51
C ASN A 47 3.14 -26.49 10.13
N LEU A 48 4.27 -27.18 9.95
CA LEU A 48 4.61 -27.94 8.74
C LEU A 48 4.45 -29.44 9.00
N SER A 49 4.72 -30.26 7.97
CA SER A 49 4.73 -31.71 8.07
C SER A 49 5.64 -32.20 9.20
N ARG A 50 5.32 -33.37 9.75
CA ARG A 50 6.23 -34.14 10.63
C ARG A 50 6.74 -33.35 11.85
N GLY A 51 5.94 -32.41 12.36
CA GLY A 51 6.24 -31.63 13.56
C GLY A 51 7.26 -30.50 13.37
N LYS A 52 7.66 -30.19 12.13
CA LYS A 52 8.48 -29.01 11.81
C LYS A 52 7.65 -27.73 11.98
N LYS A 53 8.33 -26.62 12.30
CA LYS A 53 7.69 -25.31 12.48
C LYS A 53 8.40 -24.26 11.64
N ALA A 54 7.62 -23.48 10.89
CA ALA A 54 8.09 -22.28 10.22
C ALA A 54 7.72 -21.05 11.06
N HIS A 55 8.73 -20.27 11.42
CA HIS A 55 8.55 -18.96 12.03
C HIS A 55 8.43 -17.94 10.90
N ILE A 56 7.24 -17.37 10.74
CA ILE A 56 6.93 -16.43 9.68
C ILE A 56 7.02 -15.02 10.24
N LEU A 57 7.94 -14.25 9.70
CA LEU A 57 8.09 -12.83 9.95
C LEU A 57 7.48 -12.04 8.79
N ASP A 58 6.42 -11.29 9.07
CA ASP A 58 5.80 -10.39 8.09
C ASP A 58 6.58 -9.08 8.04
N LEU A 59 7.24 -8.84 6.91
CA LEU A 59 8.02 -7.62 6.71
C LEU A 59 7.14 -6.49 6.16
N PRO A 60 7.44 -5.22 6.46
CA PRO A 60 6.74 -4.09 5.87
C PRO A 60 6.64 -4.19 4.35
N GLY A 61 5.51 -3.74 3.79
CA GLY A 61 5.31 -3.77 2.34
C GLY A 61 6.27 -2.80 1.65
N THR A 62 7.09 -3.29 0.74
CA THR A 62 8.10 -2.48 0.03
C THR A 62 7.95 -2.62 -1.49
N TYR A 63 8.27 -1.56 -2.23
CA TYR A 63 8.29 -1.63 -3.69
C TYR A 63 9.64 -2.04 -4.28
N SER A 64 10.72 -1.82 -3.56
CA SER A 64 12.08 -2.16 -3.98
C SER A 64 13.04 -2.15 -2.79
N LEU A 65 14.22 -2.76 -2.94
CA LEU A 65 15.31 -2.65 -1.97
C LEU A 65 16.06 -1.31 -2.03
N ASN A 66 15.57 -0.34 -2.80
CA ASN A 66 16.02 1.05 -2.72
C ASN A 66 15.07 1.79 -1.77
N ALA A 67 15.33 1.70 -0.46
CA ALA A 67 14.43 2.26 0.54
C ALA A 67 14.29 3.79 0.39
N SER A 68 13.05 4.24 0.46
CA SER A 68 12.63 5.65 0.47
C SER A 68 12.03 6.07 1.80
N SER A 69 11.75 5.10 2.67
CA SER A 69 11.20 5.29 4.02
C SER A 69 11.96 4.45 5.06
N ILE A 70 11.77 4.80 6.34
CA ILE A 70 12.35 4.08 7.48
C ILE A 70 11.86 2.63 7.52
N ASP A 71 10.57 2.41 7.22
CA ASP A 71 9.94 1.09 7.18
C ASP A 71 10.56 0.18 6.11
N GLU A 72 10.86 0.73 4.93
CA GLU A 72 11.54 -0.02 3.86
C GLU A 72 13.01 -0.32 4.22
N ASN A 73 13.67 0.55 5.00
CA ASN A 73 15.05 0.35 5.40
C ASN A 73 15.22 -0.86 6.33
N GLN A 74 14.25 -1.11 7.21
CA GLN A 74 14.24 -2.29 8.10
C GLN A 74 14.25 -3.62 7.33
N VAL A 75 13.54 -3.67 6.20
CA VAL A 75 13.53 -4.86 5.34
C VAL A 75 14.94 -5.14 4.83
N ILE A 76 15.66 -4.10 4.41
CA ILE A 76 16.99 -4.26 3.84
C ILE A 76 18.01 -4.60 4.92
N GLU A 77 18.00 -3.92 6.07
CA GLU A 77 18.90 -4.21 7.20
C GLU A 77 18.82 -5.67 7.64
N LEU A 78 17.61 -6.19 7.80
CA LEU A 78 17.38 -7.60 8.12
C LEU A 78 17.96 -8.55 7.06
N LEU A 79 17.69 -8.28 5.78
CA LEU A 79 18.13 -9.14 4.68
C LEU A 79 19.63 -9.05 4.39
N LEU A 80 20.30 -8.00 4.87
CA LEU A 80 21.75 -7.85 4.76
C LEU A 80 22.49 -8.41 5.99
N ASN A 81 21.84 -8.52 7.15
CA ASN A 81 22.48 -9.00 8.38
C ASN A 81 22.30 -10.51 8.59
N LYS A 82 23.25 -11.31 8.09
CA LYS A 82 23.25 -12.79 8.27
C LYS A 82 23.36 -13.26 9.72
N ASN A 83 23.82 -12.40 10.62
CA ASN A 83 23.98 -12.73 12.04
C ASN A 83 22.73 -12.37 12.85
N ASP A 84 21.72 -11.73 12.22
CA ASP A 84 20.46 -11.45 12.88
C ASP A 84 19.71 -12.76 13.17
N LYS A 85 19.07 -12.82 14.34
CA LYS A 85 18.26 -13.97 14.76
C LYS A 85 17.07 -14.21 13.82
N ASP A 86 16.59 -13.16 13.18
CA ASP A 86 15.42 -13.15 12.30
C ASP A 86 15.83 -13.26 10.82
N TYR A 87 17.12 -13.46 10.52
CA TYR A 87 17.61 -13.65 9.16
C TYR A 87 16.93 -14.88 8.52
N PRO A 88 16.32 -14.74 7.33
CA PRO A 88 15.50 -15.80 6.77
C PRO A 88 16.32 -16.95 6.19
N ASP A 89 15.90 -18.18 6.51
CA ASP A 89 16.27 -19.39 5.76
C ASP A 89 15.66 -19.37 4.35
N VAL A 90 14.45 -18.82 4.23
CA VAL A 90 13.70 -18.72 2.98
C VAL A 90 12.86 -17.44 2.93
N ALA A 91 12.86 -16.78 1.78
CA ALA A 91 12.02 -15.64 1.49
C ALA A 91 10.78 -16.09 0.69
N VAL A 92 9.59 -15.73 1.14
CA VAL A 92 8.34 -15.90 0.38
C VAL A 92 7.91 -14.51 -0.10
N VAL A 93 8.02 -14.28 -1.41
CA VAL A 93 7.64 -12.99 -2.01
C VAL A 93 6.23 -13.08 -2.57
N VAL A 94 5.30 -12.36 -1.95
CA VAL A 94 3.89 -12.30 -2.31
C VAL A 94 3.66 -11.24 -3.37
N CYS A 95 3.22 -11.71 -4.55
CA CYS A 95 2.82 -10.90 -5.69
C CYS A 95 1.33 -11.07 -5.95
N GLU A 96 0.72 -10.18 -6.74
CA GLU A 96 -0.66 -10.36 -7.21
C GLU A 96 -0.71 -10.60 -8.72
N VAL A 97 -1.69 -11.40 -9.15
CA VAL A 97 -1.90 -11.79 -10.55
C VAL A 97 -2.00 -10.59 -11.50
N GLU A 98 -2.67 -9.50 -11.10
CA GLU A 98 -2.97 -8.37 -12.00
C GLU A 98 -1.76 -7.45 -12.24
N ASN A 99 -0.81 -7.40 -11.30
CA ASN A 99 0.33 -6.45 -11.31
C ASN A 99 1.70 -7.14 -11.24
N LEU A 100 1.80 -8.37 -11.75
CA LEU A 100 3.04 -9.17 -11.74
C LEU A 100 4.27 -8.40 -12.22
N LYS A 101 4.17 -7.62 -13.30
CA LYS A 101 5.29 -6.81 -13.81
C LYS A 101 5.90 -5.90 -12.75
N ARG A 102 5.06 -5.23 -11.95
CA ARG A 102 5.50 -4.32 -10.89
C ARG A 102 6.05 -5.12 -9.70
N ASN A 103 5.37 -6.21 -9.34
CA ASN A 103 5.77 -6.99 -8.15
C ASN A 103 7.09 -7.76 -8.36
N LEU A 104 7.34 -8.22 -9.59
CA LEU A 104 8.56 -8.95 -9.93
C LEU A 104 9.84 -8.11 -9.78
N LEU A 105 9.74 -6.77 -9.74
CA LEU A 105 10.90 -5.93 -9.44
C LEU A 105 11.50 -6.30 -8.08
N LEU A 106 10.69 -6.26 -7.02
CA LEU A 106 11.12 -6.64 -5.68
C LEU A 106 11.59 -8.10 -5.66
N PHE A 107 10.84 -9.02 -6.28
CA PHE A 107 11.22 -10.43 -6.33
C PHE A 107 12.64 -10.63 -6.89
N THR A 108 12.96 -10.00 -8.03
CA THR A 108 14.29 -10.15 -8.63
C THR A 108 15.41 -9.61 -7.74
N GLN A 109 15.16 -8.54 -6.99
CA GLN A 109 16.15 -7.99 -6.05
C GLN A 109 16.38 -8.93 -4.85
N ILE A 110 15.30 -9.47 -4.27
CA ILE A 110 15.40 -10.46 -3.18
C ILE A 110 16.13 -11.72 -3.67
N LYS A 111 15.81 -12.18 -4.88
CA LYS A 111 16.45 -13.35 -5.47
C LYS A 111 17.96 -13.15 -5.67
N ASP A 112 18.36 -11.96 -6.10
CA ASP A 112 19.75 -11.62 -6.36
C ASP A 112 20.59 -11.48 -5.07
N LEU A 113 19.96 -11.41 -3.89
CA LEU A 113 20.64 -11.58 -2.59
C LEU A 113 21.07 -13.02 -2.30
N LYS A 114 20.73 -13.97 -3.19
CA LYS A 114 21.04 -15.40 -3.08
C LYS A 114 20.40 -16.06 -1.85
N ILE A 115 19.25 -15.56 -1.43
CA ILE A 115 18.41 -16.18 -0.41
C ILE A 115 17.48 -17.18 -1.13
N PRO A 116 17.28 -18.41 -0.63
CA PRO A 116 16.24 -19.30 -1.13
C PRO A 116 14.91 -18.56 -1.18
N THR A 117 14.33 -18.40 -2.37
CA THR A 117 13.16 -17.55 -2.58
C THR A 117 12.06 -18.35 -3.27
N ILE A 118 10.83 -18.20 -2.79
CA ILE A 118 9.59 -18.74 -3.38
C ILE A 118 8.75 -17.55 -3.85
N LEU A 119 8.22 -17.62 -5.07
CA LEU A 119 7.27 -16.63 -5.58
C LEU A 119 5.83 -17.10 -5.32
N ALA A 120 5.14 -16.41 -4.43
CA ALA A 120 3.74 -16.66 -4.11
C ALA A 120 2.85 -15.70 -4.91
N ILE A 121 2.20 -16.17 -5.96
CA ILE A 121 1.31 -15.35 -6.80
C ILE A 121 -0.13 -15.48 -6.27
N ASN A 122 -0.56 -14.48 -5.51
CA ASN A 122 -1.88 -14.42 -4.88
C ASN A 122 -2.96 -13.87 -5.82
N MET A 123 -4.22 -13.97 -5.37
CA MET A 123 -5.43 -13.60 -6.12
C MET A 123 -5.63 -14.42 -7.41
N ALA A 124 -5.18 -15.68 -7.40
CA ALA A 124 -5.34 -16.61 -8.52
C ALA A 124 -6.82 -16.84 -8.90
N ASP A 125 -7.75 -16.67 -7.96
CA ASP A 125 -9.21 -16.74 -8.21
C ASP A 125 -9.71 -15.70 -9.24
N ARG A 126 -8.94 -14.64 -9.48
CA ARG A 126 -9.27 -13.59 -10.46
C ARG A 126 -8.81 -13.92 -11.88
N MET A 127 -7.90 -14.88 -12.06
CA MET A 127 -7.31 -15.20 -13.35
C MET A 127 -8.36 -15.51 -14.43
N SER A 128 -9.36 -16.34 -14.09
CA SER A 128 -10.43 -16.71 -15.00
C SER A 128 -11.29 -15.52 -15.43
N ARG A 129 -11.71 -14.68 -14.47
CA ARG A 129 -12.56 -13.50 -14.72
C ARG A 129 -11.85 -12.43 -15.53
N LYS A 130 -10.55 -12.23 -15.27
CA LYS A 130 -9.69 -11.25 -15.93
C LYS A 130 -9.03 -11.80 -17.20
N ALA A 131 -9.30 -13.06 -17.56
CA ALA A 131 -8.69 -13.76 -18.69
C ALA A 131 -7.15 -13.67 -18.69
N ILE A 132 -6.57 -13.87 -17.51
CA ILE A 132 -5.12 -13.95 -17.28
C ILE A 132 -4.72 -15.42 -17.23
N SER A 133 -3.70 -15.79 -17.99
CA SER A 133 -3.08 -17.12 -17.98
C SER A 133 -1.58 -16.99 -17.77
N ILE A 134 -1.02 -17.84 -16.92
CA ILE A 134 0.41 -17.87 -16.57
C ILE A 134 0.94 -19.26 -16.87
N ASP A 135 1.98 -19.34 -17.69
CA ASP A 135 2.79 -20.55 -17.86
C ASP A 135 3.76 -20.64 -16.68
N VAL A 136 3.33 -21.36 -15.64
CA VAL A 136 4.10 -21.52 -14.39
C VAL A 136 5.44 -22.22 -14.64
N PRO A 137 5.53 -23.37 -15.35
CA PRO A 137 6.82 -24.00 -15.63
C PRO A 137 7.82 -23.10 -16.37
N ALA A 138 7.37 -22.35 -17.37
CA ALA A 138 8.25 -21.44 -18.09
C ALA A 138 8.72 -20.28 -17.21
N LEU A 139 7.84 -19.73 -16.37
CA LEU A 139 8.17 -18.66 -15.44
C LEU A 139 9.12 -19.13 -14.33
N GLU A 140 8.94 -20.35 -13.80
CA GLU A 140 9.86 -20.97 -12.85
C GLU A 140 11.27 -21.10 -13.41
N LYS A 141 11.38 -21.53 -14.68
CA LYS A 141 12.67 -21.68 -15.37
C LYS A 141 13.36 -20.34 -15.56
N ALA A 142 12.62 -19.30 -15.97
CA ALA A 142 13.17 -17.97 -16.22
C ALA A 142 13.58 -17.24 -14.93
N LEU A 143 12.81 -17.39 -13.85
CA LEU A 143 13.07 -16.74 -12.56
C LEU A 143 13.94 -17.58 -11.60
N HIS A 144 14.33 -18.79 -12.01
CA HIS A 144 15.12 -19.73 -11.21
C HIS A 144 14.54 -19.97 -9.81
N THR A 145 13.23 -20.19 -9.72
CA THR A 145 12.51 -20.33 -8.45
C THR A 145 11.35 -21.32 -8.58
N LYS A 146 10.68 -21.59 -7.45
CA LYS A 146 9.39 -22.25 -7.39
C LYS A 146 8.28 -21.24 -7.21
N ILE A 147 7.18 -21.46 -7.94
CA ILE A 147 6.05 -20.56 -8.01
C ILE A 147 4.82 -21.29 -7.50
N VAL A 148 4.10 -20.65 -6.59
CA VAL A 148 2.84 -21.17 -6.07
C VAL A 148 1.73 -20.16 -6.34
N LEU A 149 0.69 -20.60 -7.06
CA LEU A 149 -0.54 -19.83 -7.23
C LEU A 149 -1.39 -19.96 -5.97
N LEU A 150 -1.84 -18.83 -5.42
CA LEU A 150 -2.61 -18.77 -4.18
C LEU A 150 -3.93 -18.02 -4.37
N SER A 151 -4.94 -18.42 -3.61
CA SER A 151 -6.09 -17.58 -3.31
C SER A 151 -6.30 -17.51 -1.81
N ALA A 152 -5.83 -16.43 -1.18
CA ALA A 152 -6.07 -16.20 0.25
C ALA A 152 -7.57 -16.13 0.60
N ARG A 153 -8.40 -15.69 -0.35
CA ARG A 153 -9.86 -15.66 -0.22
C ARG A 153 -10.45 -17.07 -0.13
N ASN A 154 -10.08 -17.93 -1.07
CA ASN A 154 -10.64 -19.28 -1.19
C ASN A 154 -9.85 -20.34 -0.39
N ASN A 155 -8.78 -19.93 0.31
CA ASN A 155 -7.86 -20.81 1.02
C ASN A 155 -7.22 -21.88 0.12
N ASP A 156 -6.83 -21.47 -1.09
CA ASP A 156 -6.28 -22.36 -2.12
C ASP A 156 -4.76 -22.16 -2.30
N GLY A 157 -4.04 -23.25 -2.58
CA GLY A 157 -2.59 -23.29 -2.82
C GLY A 157 -1.67 -23.26 -1.59
N PHE A 158 -2.21 -23.11 -0.37
CA PHE A 158 -1.41 -22.99 0.85
C PHE A 158 -0.65 -24.26 1.24
N ASP A 159 -1.18 -25.45 0.95
CA ASP A 159 -0.48 -26.70 1.23
C ASP A 159 0.74 -26.88 0.30
N ALA A 160 0.61 -26.47 -0.96
CA ALA A 160 1.73 -26.42 -1.89
C ALA A 160 2.79 -25.42 -1.42
N LEU A 161 2.39 -24.23 -0.94
CA LEU A 161 3.32 -23.27 -0.37
C LEU A 161 4.07 -23.81 0.85
N LYS A 162 3.37 -24.47 1.79
CA LYS A 162 3.99 -25.11 2.95
C LYS A 162 4.99 -26.19 2.54
N ALA A 163 4.66 -27.00 1.54
CA ALA A 163 5.58 -28.01 1.00
C ALA A 163 6.85 -27.38 0.41
N GLN A 164 6.73 -26.27 -0.32
CA GLN A 164 7.89 -25.54 -0.86
C GLN A 164 8.75 -24.89 0.24
N ILE A 165 8.12 -24.33 1.29
CA ILE A 165 8.83 -23.81 2.47
C ILE A 165 9.61 -24.93 3.16
N GLU A 166 9.04 -26.13 3.31
CA GLU A 166 9.73 -27.26 3.91
C GLU A 166 10.93 -27.74 3.07
N GLN A 167 10.82 -27.62 1.74
CA GLN A 167 11.85 -28.02 0.77
C GLN A 167 12.76 -26.85 0.36
N TYR A 168 12.82 -25.77 1.14
CA TYR A 168 13.56 -24.55 0.75
C TYR A 168 15.03 -24.79 0.38
N LYS A 169 15.68 -25.79 0.98
CA LYS A 169 17.08 -26.16 0.70
C LYS A 169 17.32 -26.64 -0.73
N SER A 170 16.30 -27.13 -1.43
CA SER A 170 16.41 -27.52 -2.84
C SER A 170 16.13 -26.37 -3.82
N LEU A 171 15.75 -25.18 -3.33
CA LEU A 171 15.49 -24.04 -4.19
C LEU A 171 16.81 -23.52 -4.78
N PRO A 172 16.86 -23.19 -6.09
CA PRO A 172 18.04 -22.56 -6.66
C PRO A 172 18.33 -21.24 -5.94
N MET A 173 19.60 -20.87 -5.78
CA MET A 173 20.03 -19.56 -5.27
C MET A 173 20.67 -18.70 -6.36
N SER A 174 20.58 -19.12 -7.62
CA SER A 174 21.11 -18.37 -8.75
C SER A 174 20.36 -17.05 -8.92
N PRO A 175 21.06 -15.92 -9.13
CA PRO A 175 20.43 -14.63 -9.36
C PRO A 175 19.63 -14.63 -10.68
N CYS A 176 18.61 -13.78 -10.76
CA CYS A 176 17.89 -13.49 -11.99
C CYS A 176 18.71 -12.59 -12.93
N LEU A 177 19.44 -11.62 -12.36
CA LEU A 177 20.25 -10.66 -13.12
C LEU A 177 21.67 -10.61 -12.56
N ASP A 178 22.67 -10.72 -13.43
CA ASP A 178 24.05 -10.45 -13.03
C ASP A 178 24.24 -8.94 -12.80
N ALA A 179 24.67 -8.56 -11.60
CA ALA A 179 24.94 -7.19 -11.22
C ALA A 179 25.93 -6.49 -12.20
N LYS A 180 26.85 -7.25 -12.81
CA LYS A 180 27.80 -6.71 -13.80
C LYS A 180 27.12 -6.13 -15.03
N VAL A 181 25.93 -6.61 -15.42
CA VAL A 181 25.17 -6.08 -16.57
C VAL A 181 24.75 -4.63 -16.38
N ILE A 182 24.65 -4.18 -15.12
CA ILE A 182 24.28 -2.80 -14.77
C ILE A 182 25.42 -1.86 -15.14
N ALA A 183 26.64 -2.14 -14.67
CA ALA A 183 27.83 -1.33 -14.91
C ALA A 183 29.11 -2.17 -14.81
N PRO A 184 29.57 -2.79 -15.91
CA PRO A 184 30.67 -3.77 -15.88
C PRO A 184 31.92 -3.23 -15.18
N GLU A 185 32.40 -2.05 -15.59
CA GLU A 185 33.60 -1.41 -15.04
C GLU A 185 33.48 -1.13 -13.54
N TYR A 186 32.32 -0.64 -13.08
CA TYR A 186 32.09 -0.33 -11.67
C TYR A 186 32.08 -1.61 -10.83
N PHE A 187 31.34 -2.63 -11.25
CA PHE A 187 31.23 -3.90 -10.53
C PHE A 187 32.51 -4.73 -10.60
N GLU A 188 33.32 -4.60 -11.64
CA GLU A 188 34.65 -5.22 -11.72
C GLU A 188 35.63 -4.60 -10.72
N ARG A 189 35.64 -3.26 -10.58
CA ARG A 189 36.42 -2.60 -9.53
C ARG A 189 35.94 -3.05 -8.15
N LEU A 190 34.63 -3.08 -7.92
CA LEU A 190 34.04 -3.52 -6.66
C LEU A 190 34.44 -4.96 -6.31
N ALA A 191 34.40 -5.88 -7.28
CA ALA A 191 34.82 -7.27 -7.11
C ALA A 191 36.30 -7.42 -6.79
N LYS A 192 37.17 -6.59 -7.38
CA LYS A 192 38.61 -6.56 -7.07
C LYS A 192 38.89 -6.01 -5.68
N THR A 193 38.14 -5.00 -5.24
CA THR A 193 38.32 -4.38 -3.92
C THR A 193 37.81 -5.25 -2.77
N TYR A 194 36.70 -5.96 -2.97
CA TYR A 194 36.07 -6.81 -1.95
C TYR A 194 35.95 -8.27 -2.43
N PRO A 195 37.07 -9.00 -2.55
CA PRO A 195 37.04 -10.39 -2.99
C PRO A 195 36.26 -11.26 -1.99
N GLY A 196 35.46 -12.20 -2.51
CA GLY A 196 34.69 -13.16 -1.70
C GLY A 196 33.38 -12.62 -1.11
N GLN A 197 33.09 -11.33 -1.27
CA GLN A 197 31.80 -10.75 -0.90
C GLN A 197 30.80 -10.80 -2.06
N ASP A 198 29.51 -10.82 -1.72
CA ASP A 198 28.46 -10.79 -2.73
C ASP A 198 28.33 -9.38 -3.34
N LEU A 199 28.46 -9.29 -4.66
CA LEU A 199 28.46 -8.01 -5.37
C LEU A 199 27.13 -7.26 -5.26
N TYR A 200 26.01 -7.98 -5.29
CA TYR A 200 24.71 -7.34 -5.20
C TYR A 200 24.45 -6.84 -3.78
N LYS A 201 24.87 -7.60 -2.78
CA LYS A 201 24.86 -7.17 -1.37
C LYS A 201 25.67 -5.89 -1.16
N LEU A 202 26.90 -5.83 -1.69
CA LEU A 202 27.76 -4.63 -1.59
C LEU A 202 27.12 -3.44 -2.30
N TRP A 203 26.52 -3.66 -3.46
CA TRP A 203 25.79 -2.62 -4.19
C TRP A 203 24.66 -2.01 -3.36
N LEU A 204 23.84 -2.84 -2.72
CA LEU A 204 22.76 -2.36 -1.86
C LEU A 204 23.29 -1.53 -0.69
N VAL A 205 24.33 -2.00 0.01
CA VAL A 205 24.96 -1.24 1.11
C VAL A 205 25.44 0.13 0.64
N ILE A 206 26.15 0.19 -0.49
CA ILE A 206 26.66 1.46 -1.05
C ILE A 206 25.50 2.40 -1.41
N THR A 207 24.41 1.86 -1.96
CA THR A 207 23.25 2.68 -2.33
C THR A 207 22.36 3.09 -1.16
N GLN A 208 22.36 2.35 -0.06
CA GLN A 208 21.64 2.71 1.16
C GLN A 208 22.29 3.90 1.87
N ASP A 209 23.62 3.92 1.96
CA ASP A 209 24.39 5.05 2.50
C ASP A 209 24.04 6.37 1.79
N VAL A 210 23.72 6.30 0.49
CA VAL A 210 23.29 7.46 -0.31
C VAL A 210 21.87 7.92 0.04
N ASN A 211 20.99 7.00 0.43
CA ASN A 211 19.58 7.29 0.68
C ASN A 211 19.31 7.79 2.11
N PHE A 212 20.09 7.35 3.12
CA PHE A 212 19.85 7.66 4.53
C PHE A 212 21.01 8.37 5.25
N GLY A 213 22.14 8.60 4.57
CA GLY A 213 23.33 9.18 5.21
C GLY A 213 24.11 8.14 6.03
N LYS A 214 25.32 8.50 6.48
CA LYS A 214 26.29 7.60 7.14
C LYS A 214 25.63 6.79 8.26
N LEU A 215 25.29 5.54 8.00
CA LEU A 215 25.08 4.55 9.04
C LEU A 215 26.43 4.32 9.72
N ASP A 216 26.45 4.29 11.05
CA ASP A 216 27.67 4.05 11.82
C ASP A 216 28.36 2.80 11.31
N ARG A 217 29.56 2.98 10.76
CA ARG A 217 30.35 1.93 10.13
C ARG A 217 30.97 1.03 11.20
N THR A 218 30.15 0.26 11.89
CA THR A 218 30.61 -0.79 12.82
C THR A 218 30.47 -2.14 12.13
N GLY A 219 31.28 -2.40 11.09
CA GLY A 219 31.36 -3.76 10.56
C GLY A 219 31.99 -3.99 9.19
N VAL A 220 32.21 -2.97 8.37
CA VAL A 220 32.91 -3.13 7.07
C VAL A 220 34.14 -2.24 7.03
N SER A 221 35.20 -2.70 7.68
CA SER A 221 36.55 -2.15 7.58
C SER A 221 37.16 -2.49 6.21
N GLY A 222 36.63 -1.87 5.15
CA GLY A 222 37.26 -1.89 3.83
C GLY A 222 38.38 -0.86 3.73
N PRO A 223 39.43 -1.11 2.93
CA PRO A 223 40.54 -0.16 2.77
C PRO A 223 40.02 1.20 2.28
N ILE A 224 40.65 2.26 2.80
CA ILE A 224 40.37 3.69 2.58
C ILE A 224 40.40 4.12 1.09
N SER A 225 40.72 3.21 0.17
CA SER A 225 40.99 3.47 -1.26
C SER A 225 39.79 3.35 -2.21
N PHE A 226 38.61 2.89 -1.78
CA PHE A 226 37.44 2.91 -2.66
C PHE A 226 36.79 4.29 -2.65
N GLN A 227 37.16 5.14 -3.62
CA GLN A 227 36.38 6.34 -3.93
C GLN A 227 34.99 5.91 -4.38
N THR A 228 34.02 5.98 -3.46
CA THR A 228 32.61 5.85 -3.81
C THR A 228 32.30 6.93 -4.84
N GLU A 229 31.74 6.51 -5.97
CA GLU A 229 31.24 7.39 -7.03
C GLU A 229 30.38 8.53 -6.46
N SER A 230 30.28 9.64 -7.19
CA SER A 230 29.42 10.75 -6.76
C SER A 230 27.98 10.28 -6.52
N VAL A 231 27.28 10.92 -5.57
CA VAL A 231 25.86 10.63 -5.28
C VAL A 231 25.01 10.67 -6.55
N ALA A 232 25.28 11.61 -7.46
CA ALA A 232 24.59 11.71 -8.74
C ALA A 232 24.86 10.51 -9.66
N THR A 233 26.10 10.03 -9.71
CA THR A 233 26.47 8.83 -10.47
C THR A 233 25.78 7.59 -9.90
N LEU A 234 25.77 7.41 -8.58
CA LEU A 234 25.12 6.27 -7.93
C LEU A 234 23.61 6.23 -8.20
N LYS A 235 22.92 7.39 -8.13
CA LYS A 235 21.51 7.50 -8.52
C LYS A 235 21.26 7.12 -9.98
N ARG A 236 22.14 7.55 -10.90
CA ARG A 236 22.06 7.17 -12.33
C ARG A 236 22.26 5.67 -12.52
N LEU A 237 23.15 5.04 -11.75
CA LEU A 237 23.38 3.60 -11.78
C LEU A 237 22.18 2.81 -11.22
N GLN A 238 21.53 3.27 -10.15
CA GLN A 238 20.28 2.68 -9.64
C GLN A 238 19.14 2.75 -10.66
N GLN A 239 19.02 3.87 -11.38
CA GLN A 239 18.06 3.99 -12.48
C GLN A 239 18.37 2.99 -13.60
N LYS A 240 19.66 2.83 -13.96
CA LYS A 240 20.09 1.86 -14.96
C LYS A 240 19.82 0.41 -14.53
N GLU A 241 20.05 0.06 -13.27
CA GLU A 241 19.65 -1.23 -12.70
C GLU A 241 18.16 -1.46 -12.88
N THR A 242 17.34 -0.48 -12.47
CA THR A 242 15.87 -0.57 -12.56
C THR A 242 15.42 -0.81 -14.00
N ILE A 243 16.00 -0.10 -14.97
CA ILE A 243 15.71 -0.29 -16.40
C ILE A 243 16.07 -1.71 -16.84
N LYS A 244 17.26 -2.21 -16.48
CA LYS A 244 17.71 -3.56 -16.84
C LYS A 244 16.84 -4.66 -16.23
N ARG A 245 16.43 -4.50 -14.98
CA ARG A 245 15.47 -5.41 -14.33
C ARG A 245 14.13 -5.42 -15.04
N TYR A 246 13.58 -4.25 -15.38
CA TYR A 246 12.32 -4.19 -16.13
C TYR A 246 12.44 -4.76 -17.54
N GLN A 247 13.59 -4.63 -18.22
CA GLN A 247 13.83 -5.31 -19.50
C GLN A 247 13.71 -6.82 -19.33
N PHE A 248 14.47 -7.41 -18.40
CA PHE A 248 14.39 -8.84 -18.08
C PHE A 248 12.97 -9.31 -17.71
N ILE A 249 12.29 -8.56 -16.84
CA ILE A 249 10.91 -8.88 -16.41
C ILE A 249 9.94 -8.81 -17.59
N ASN A 250 10.04 -7.79 -18.45
CA ASN A 250 9.17 -7.65 -19.61
C ASN A 250 9.38 -8.78 -20.60
N ASP A 251 10.64 -9.14 -20.88
CA ASP A 251 10.97 -10.23 -21.81
C ASP A 251 10.46 -11.58 -21.28
N THR A 252 10.62 -11.81 -19.97
CA THR A 252 10.09 -13.00 -19.30
C THR A 252 8.57 -13.05 -19.34
N LEU A 253 7.88 -11.97 -18.94
CA LEU A 253 6.42 -11.94 -18.91
C LEU A 253 5.80 -11.98 -20.32
N LYS A 254 6.47 -11.46 -21.34
CA LYS A 254 5.98 -11.52 -22.73
C LYS A 254 5.79 -12.96 -23.22
N THR A 255 6.58 -13.90 -22.70
CA THR A 255 6.51 -15.31 -23.08
C THR A 255 5.68 -16.16 -22.11
N THR A 256 5.53 -15.73 -20.86
CA THR A 256 4.91 -16.54 -19.78
C THR A 256 3.55 -16.04 -19.32
N LEU A 257 3.19 -14.78 -19.61
CA LEU A 257 1.93 -14.17 -19.18
C LEU A 257 1.09 -13.77 -20.39
N THR A 258 -0.11 -14.33 -20.49
CA THR A 258 -1.11 -13.96 -21.50
C THR A 258 -2.29 -13.28 -20.84
N VAL A 259 -2.62 -12.05 -21.27
CA VAL A 259 -3.79 -11.29 -20.78
C VAL A 259 -4.71 -10.99 -21.95
N ASN A 260 -5.84 -11.69 -22.04
CA ASN A 260 -6.81 -11.47 -23.10
C ASN A 260 -7.90 -10.47 -22.66
N LYS A 261 -7.66 -9.19 -22.92
CA LYS A 261 -8.58 -8.10 -22.53
C LYS A 261 -9.97 -8.20 -23.18
N GLU A 262 -10.09 -8.86 -24.33
CA GLU A 262 -11.37 -9.01 -25.05
C GLU A 262 -12.28 -10.07 -24.40
N LYS A 263 -11.69 -11.10 -23.79
CA LYS A 263 -12.42 -12.16 -23.07
C LYS A 263 -12.71 -11.82 -21.60
N ALA A 264 -12.20 -10.70 -21.09
CA ALA A 264 -12.41 -10.28 -19.71
C ALA A 264 -13.89 -9.93 -19.48
N LYS A 265 -14.57 -10.68 -18.59
CA LYS A 265 -15.99 -10.46 -18.23
C LYS A 265 -16.15 -9.41 -17.13
N ASP A 266 -15.41 -8.30 -17.23
CA ASP A 266 -15.37 -7.31 -16.16
C ASP A 266 -16.41 -6.22 -16.41
N PHE A 267 -17.60 -6.35 -15.79
CA PHE A 267 -18.64 -5.32 -15.80
C PHE A 267 -18.08 -3.96 -15.33
N ARG A 268 -17.11 -3.99 -14.39
CA ARG A 268 -16.39 -2.81 -13.91
C ARG A 268 -15.59 -2.13 -15.03
N SER A 269 -15.01 -2.88 -15.97
CA SER A 269 -14.24 -2.30 -17.08
C SER A 269 -15.10 -1.51 -18.08
N ARG A 270 -16.37 -1.92 -18.27
CA ARG A 270 -17.33 -1.17 -19.10
C ARG A 270 -17.73 0.12 -18.41
N LEU A 271 -18.00 0.06 -17.10
CA LEU A 271 -18.31 1.23 -16.30
C LEU A 271 -17.11 2.19 -16.26
N ASP A 272 -15.90 1.69 -16.05
CA ASP A 272 -14.68 2.48 -16.03
C ASP A 272 -14.47 3.23 -17.36
N ARG A 273 -14.78 2.61 -18.50
CA ARG A 273 -14.67 3.28 -19.81
C ARG A 273 -15.60 4.49 -19.93
N VAL A 274 -16.80 4.42 -19.35
CA VAL A 274 -17.75 5.54 -19.34
C VAL A 274 -17.32 6.60 -18.33
N LEU A 275 -16.96 6.19 -17.11
CA LEU A 275 -16.58 7.08 -16.01
C LEU A 275 -15.24 7.81 -16.22
N THR A 276 -14.34 7.26 -17.04
CA THR A 276 -13.02 7.86 -17.32
C THR A 276 -12.90 8.48 -18.71
N HIS A 277 -14.01 8.54 -19.45
CA HIS A 277 -14.03 9.19 -20.76
C HIS A 277 -13.68 10.68 -20.64
N HIS A 278 -12.96 11.22 -21.64
CA HIS A 278 -12.40 12.57 -21.57
C HIS A 278 -13.45 13.72 -21.50
N ILE A 279 -14.72 13.44 -21.85
CA ILE A 279 -15.86 14.37 -21.70
C ILE A 279 -16.85 13.83 -20.66
N TRP A 280 -17.43 12.64 -20.91
CA TRP A 280 -18.43 12.03 -20.02
C TRP A 280 -17.93 11.81 -18.59
N GLY A 281 -16.64 11.58 -18.37
CA GLY A 281 -16.07 11.48 -17.03
C GLY A 281 -16.24 12.77 -16.22
N TYR A 282 -16.00 13.93 -16.84
CA TYR A 282 -16.22 15.23 -16.18
C TYR A 282 -17.71 15.50 -15.98
N VAL A 283 -18.56 15.20 -16.96
CA VAL A 283 -20.02 15.39 -16.84
C VAL A 283 -20.58 14.56 -15.68
N ILE A 284 -20.20 13.28 -15.59
CA ILE A 284 -20.66 12.39 -14.53
C ILE A 284 -20.10 12.84 -13.17
N PHE A 285 -18.84 13.27 -13.14
CA PHE A 285 -18.24 13.80 -11.91
C PHE A 285 -19.00 15.02 -11.36
N PHE A 286 -19.28 16.01 -12.20
CA PHE A 286 -20.06 17.18 -11.80
C PHE A 286 -21.51 16.83 -11.46
N ALA A 287 -22.12 15.87 -12.16
CA ALA A 287 -23.47 15.39 -11.83
C ALA A 287 -23.53 14.71 -10.46
N ILE A 288 -22.54 13.87 -10.12
CA ILE A 288 -22.44 13.23 -8.80
C ILE A 288 -22.22 14.29 -7.71
N LEU A 289 -21.32 15.26 -7.96
CA LEU A 289 -21.09 16.35 -7.01
C LEU A 289 -22.34 17.19 -6.78
N ALA A 290 -23.08 17.51 -7.86
CA ALA A 290 -24.34 18.24 -7.77
C ALA A 290 -25.41 17.45 -7.01
N MET A 291 -25.48 16.12 -7.19
CA MET A 291 -26.37 15.25 -6.42
C MET A 291 -26.02 15.25 -4.93
N ILE A 292 -24.72 15.17 -4.58
CA ILE A 292 -24.26 15.24 -3.19
C ILE A 292 -24.65 16.59 -2.59
N PHE A 293 -24.44 17.68 -3.32
CA PHE A 293 -24.79 19.02 -2.87
C PHE A 293 -26.30 19.14 -2.63
N GLN A 294 -27.12 18.70 -3.58
CA GLN A 294 -28.58 18.67 -3.43
C GLN A 294 -29.03 17.84 -2.23
N ALA A 295 -28.45 16.66 -2.03
CA ALA A 295 -28.79 15.83 -0.87
C ALA A 295 -28.37 16.47 0.47
N ILE A 296 -27.25 17.21 0.50
CA ILE A 296 -26.77 17.88 1.73
C ILE A 296 -27.63 19.09 2.08
N PHE A 297 -28.16 19.84 1.11
CA PHE A 297 -28.92 21.06 1.41
C PHE A 297 -30.43 20.83 1.42
N ASP A 298 -30.96 20.13 0.42
CA ASP A 298 -32.40 19.94 0.25
C ASP A 298 -32.89 18.77 1.10
N TRP A 299 -32.25 17.60 1.00
CA TRP A 299 -32.74 16.41 1.72
C TRP A 299 -32.44 16.46 3.22
N SER A 300 -31.42 17.20 3.66
CA SER A 300 -31.15 17.38 5.08
C SER A 300 -32.16 18.32 5.75
N SER A 301 -32.82 19.21 5.00
CA SER A 301 -33.76 20.19 5.58
C SER A 301 -34.89 19.49 6.33
N TYR A 302 -35.44 18.41 5.78
CA TYR A 302 -36.53 17.67 6.41
C TYR A 302 -36.20 17.15 7.83
N PRO A 303 -35.12 16.38 8.06
CA PRO A 303 -34.74 15.99 9.42
C PRO A 303 -34.22 17.16 10.27
N MET A 304 -33.65 18.21 9.68
CA MET A 304 -33.25 19.41 10.41
C MET A 304 -34.45 20.14 11.02
N ASP A 305 -35.48 20.39 10.21
CA ASP A 305 -36.71 21.05 10.65
C ASP A 305 -37.44 20.19 11.70
N PHE A 306 -37.42 18.86 11.54
CA PHE A 306 -37.97 17.95 12.53
C PHE A 306 -37.24 18.05 13.88
N ILE A 307 -35.91 18.12 13.86
CA ILE A 307 -35.09 18.32 15.07
C ILE A 307 -35.42 19.68 15.69
N ASP A 308 -35.40 20.75 14.91
CA ASP A 308 -35.66 22.11 15.39
C ASP A 308 -37.05 22.22 16.05
N GLN A 309 -38.09 21.71 15.40
CA GLN A 309 -39.45 21.67 15.94
C GLN A 309 -39.53 20.82 17.23
N SER A 310 -38.84 19.68 17.27
CA SER A 310 -38.82 18.81 18.46
C SER A 310 -38.17 19.52 19.66
N PHE A 311 -37.07 20.24 19.44
CA PHE A 311 -36.41 21.02 20.50
C PHE A 311 -37.25 22.22 20.93
N ALA A 312 -37.93 22.89 19.99
CA ALA A 312 -38.85 23.98 20.29
C ALA A 312 -40.03 23.51 21.16
N GLN A 313 -40.68 22.41 20.78
CA GLN A 313 -41.79 21.80 21.54
C GLN A 313 -41.34 21.37 22.94
N MET A 314 -40.13 20.81 23.06
CA MET A 314 -39.56 20.41 24.33
C MET A 314 -39.26 21.64 25.23
N GLY A 315 -38.82 22.74 24.63
CA GLY A 315 -38.65 24.02 25.34
C GLY A 315 -39.97 24.57 25.88
N GLU A 316 -41.04 24.55 25.08
CA GLU A 316 -42.38 24.95 25.51
C GLU A 316 -42.93 24.02 26.59
N TRP A 317 -42.74 22.71 26.45
CA TRP A 317 -43.16 21.72 27.44
C TRP A 317 -42.47 21.95 28.80
N ILE A 318 -41.19 22.30 28.82
CA ILE A 318 -40.46 22.67 30.03
C ILE A 318 -41.08 23.92 30.68
N LYS A 319 -41.40 24.95 29.89
CA LYS A 319 -42.03 26.17 30.42
C LYS A 319 -43.41 25.93 31.03
N LEU A 320 -44.17 24.96 30.52
CA LEU A 320 -45.51 24.64 31.00
C LEU A 320 -45.52 23.76 32.26
N ASN A 321 -44.54 22.88 32.44
CA ASN A 321 -44.54 21.90 33.53
C ASN A 321 -43.66 22.28 34.73
N LEU A 322 -42.69 23.18 34.56
CA LEU A 322 -41.83 23.65 35.64
C LEU A 322 -42.30 25.00 36.20
N PRO A 323 -42.10 25.26 37.50
CA PRO A 323 -42.41 26.55 38.10
C PRO A 323 -41.61 27.68 37.44
N ALA A 324 -42.22 28.85 37.35
CA ALA A 324 -41.57 30.04 36.82
C ALA A 324 -40.34 30.41 37.66
N GLY A 325 -39.20 30.62 37.01
CA GLY A 325 -37.94 30.99 37.65
C GLY A 325 -36.74 30.87 36.70
N ASP A 326 -35.60 31.39 37.15
CA ASP A 326 -34.38 31.49 36.35
C ASP A 326 -33.86 30.14 35.83
N PHE A 327 -34.09 29.06 36.60
CA PHE A 327 -33.71 27.70 36.20
C PHE A 327 -34.50 27.19 34.99
N THR A 328 -35.82 27.45 34.97
CA THR A 328 -36.70 27.08 33.87
C THR A 328 -36.35 27.86 32.62
N SER A 329 -36.06 29.16 32.75
CA SER A 329 -35.60 30.00 31.64
C SER A 329 -34.24 29.55 31.10
N LEU A 330 -33.27 29.23 31.98
CA LEU A 330 -31.96 28.73 31.57
C LEU A 330 -32.06 27.43 30.75
N LEU A 331 -32.93 26.50 31.16
CA LEU A 331 -33.14 25.24 30.45
C LEU A 331 -33.89 25.42 29.13
N ALA A 332 -35.03 26.12 29.15
CA ALA A 332 -35.92 26.25 28.00
C ALA A 332 -35.41 27.24 26.94
N GLU A 333 -34.71 28.30 27.35
CA GLU A 333 -34.26 29.39 26.44
C GLU A 333 -32.74 29.39 26.24
N GLY A 334 -31.97 28.73 27.11
CA GLY A 334 -30.52 28.62 26.98
C GLY A 334 -30.07 27.25 26.48
N VAL A 335 -30.18 26.23 27.35
CA VAL A 335 -29.58 24.91 27.11
C VAL A 335 -30.24 24.18 25.94
N LEU A 336 -31.58 24.13 25.89
CA LEU A 336 -32.28 23.40 24.83
C LEU A 336 -32.07 24.01 23.44
N PRO A 337 -32.23 25.33 23.22
CA PRO A 337 -31.91 25.94 21.93
C PRO A 337 -30.42 25.79 21.57
N GLY A 338 -29.52 25.89 22.55
CA GLY A 338 -28.09 25.65 22.35
C GLY A 338 -27.78 24.22 21.87
N LEU A 339 -28.40 23.21 22.49
CA LEU A 339 -28.27 21.82 22.05
C LEU A 339 -28.95 21.57 20.70
N GLY A 340 -30.14 22.14 20.47
CA GLY A 340 -30.86 22.05 19.21
C GLY A 340 -30.03 22.59 18.05
N GLY A 341 -29.39 23.75 18.23
CA GLY A 341 -28.48 24.35 17.25
C GLY A 341 -27.24 23.51 16.94
N ILE A 342 -26.79 22.63 17.83
CA ILE A 342 -25.68 21.68 17.54
C ILE A 342 -26.22 20.43 16.83
N VAL A 343 -27.31 19.87 17.34
CA VAL A 343 -27.89 18.61 16.86
C VAL A 343 -28.47 18.74 15.46
N ILE A 344 -28.92 19.93 15.08
CA ILE A 344 -29.45 20.23 13.73
C ILE A 344 -28.43 19.95 12.62
N PHE A 345 -27.12 19.98 12.88
CA PHE A 345 -26.09 19.68 11.87
C PHE A 345 -25.84 18.18 11.66
N ILE A 346 -26.33 17.32 12.55
CA ILE A 346 -26.06 15.86 12.50
C ILE A 346 -26.57 15.23 11.19
N PRO A 347 -27.80 15.50 10.70
CA PRO A 347 -28.29 14.92 9.45
C PRO A 347 -27.42 15.26 8.24
N GLN A 348 -26.99 16.52 8.11
CA GLN A 348 -26.10 16.96 7.02
C GLN A 348 -24.77 16.21 7.04
N ILE A 349 -24.15 16.10 8.22
CA ILE A 349 -22.89 15.38 8.41
C ILE A 349 -23.07 13.90 8.06
N ALA A 350 -24.15 13.27 8.51
CA ALA A 350 -24.43 11.87 8.23
C ALA A 350 -24.59 11.58 6.73
N ILE A 351 -25.33 12.44 6.01
CA ILE A 351 -25.50 12.33 4.54
C ILE A 351 -24.17 12.50 3.83
N LEU A 352 -23.36 13.50 4.21
CA LEU A 352 -22.04 13.71 3.63
C LEU A 352 -21.12 12.49 3.83
N PHE A 353 -21.05 11.95 5.04
CA PHE A 353 -20.25 10.74 5.32
C PHE A 353 -20.77 9.50 4.58
N LEU A 354 -22.09 9.36 4.43
CA LEU A 354 -22.68 8.28 3.63
C LEU A 354 -22.19 8.35 2.17
N PHE A 355 -22.24 9.52 1.54
CA PHE A 355 -21.76 9.68 0.17
C PHE A 355 -20.25 9.47 0.06
N ILE A 356 -19.45 10.02 0.99
CA ILE A 356 -17.99 9.78 1.00
C ILE A 356 -17.69 8.29 1.11
N ALA A 357 -18.37 7.57 2.01
CA ALA A 357 -18.21 6.13 2.17
C ALA A 357 -18.58 5.37 0.89
N ILE A 358 -19.69 5.71 0.24
CA ILE A 358 -20.09 5.11 -1.05
C ILE A 358 -19.04 5.39 -2.14
N LEU A 359 -18.53 6.61 -2.25
CA LEU A 359 -17.50 6.96 -3.23
C LEU A 359 -16.17 6.23 -2.99
N GLU A 360 -15.82 6.00 -1.73
CA GLU A 360 -14.63 5.27 -1.29
C GLU A 360 -14.78 3.76 -1.59
N GLU A 361 -15.88 3.13 -1.17
CA GLU A 361 -16.13 1.69 -1.36
C GLU A 361 -16.34 1.30 -2.83
N THR A 362 -17.01 2.14 -3.61
CA THR A 362 -17.15 1.92 -5.07
C THR A 362 -15.83 2.10 -5.82
N GLY A 363 -14.81 2.66 -5.16
CA GLY A 363 -13.54 3.05 -5.76
C GLY A 363 -13.72 4.16 -6.81
N TYR A 364 -14.77 4.97 -6.73
CA TYR A 364 -14.93 6.13 -7.61
C TYR A 364 -13.87 7.20 -7.29
N MET A 365 -13.49 7.33 -6.01
CA MET A 365 -12.42 8.22 -5.56
C MET A 365 -11.14 8.09 -6.40
N SER A 366 -10.64 6.88 -6.63
CA SER A 366 -9.42 6.67 -7.42
C SER A 366 -9.57 7.07 -8.89
N ARG A 367 -10.79 7.00 -9.45
CA ARG A 367 -11.09 7.39 -10.84
C ARG A 367 -11.14 8.91 -10.98
N VAL A 368 -11.77 9.60 -10.02
CA VAL A 368 -11.81 11.07 -9.97
C VAL A 368 -10.40 11.63 -9.87
N VAL A 369 -9.56 11.03 -9.02
CA VAL A 369 -8.14 11.40 -8.91
C VAL A 369 -7.46 11.34 -10.27
N PHE A 370 -7.62 10.25 -11.02
CA PHE A 370 -7.01 10.13 -12.35
C PHE A 370 -7.54 11.18 -13.35
N LEU A 371 -8.84 11.44 -13.35
CA LEU A 371 -9.49 12.44 -14.20
C LEU A 371 -8.98 13.86 -13.89
N MET A 372 -8.78 14.17 -12.60
CA MET A 372 -8.38 15.48 -12.12
C MET A 372 -6.86 15.71 -12.12
N ASP A 373 -6.08 14.65 -12.20
CA ASP A 373 -4.62 14.70 -12.19
C ASP A 373 -4.04 15.58 -13.31
N ARG A 374 -4.71 15.63 -14.47
CA ARG A 374 -4.31 16.51 -15.58
C ARG A 374 -4.44 18.00 -15.24
N VAL A 375 -5.44 18.38 -14.44
CA VAL A 375 -5.67 19.77 -14.03
C VAL A 375 -4.73 20.13 -12.88
N MET A 376 -4.60 19.25 -11.89
CA MET A 376 -3.80 19.51 -10.68
C MET A 376 -2.30 19.54 -10.93
N ARG A 377 -1.80 18.76 -11.90
CA ARG A 377 -0.37 18.81 -12.26
C ARG A 377 0.10 20.20 -12.67
N ARG A 378 -0.78 21.08 -13.17
CA ARG A 378 -0.45 22.48 -13.49
C ARG A 378 -0.13 23.32 -12.25
N PHE A 379 -0.63 22.92 -11.09
CA PHE A 379 -0.45 23.59 -9.80
C PHE A 379 0.53 22.85 -8.88
N GLY A 380 1.21 21.81 -9.38
CA GLY A 380 2.15 21.01 -8.58
C GLY A 380 1.50 20.08 -7.55
N LEU A 381 0.20 19.83 -7.65
CA LEU A 381 -0.55 18.91 -6.78
C LEU A 381 -0.90 17.62 -7.54
N SER A 382 -1.06 16.51 -6.82
CA SER A 382 -1.65 15.30 -7.39
C SER A 382 -3.17 15.43 -7.51
N GLY A 383 -3.78 14.67 -8.41
CA GLY A 383 -5.25 14.59 -8.50
C GLY A 383 -5.94 14.19 -7.19
N LYS A 384 -5.20 13.62 -6.21
CA LYS A 384 -5.69 13.28 -4.87
C LYS A 384 -6.09 14.50 -4.04
N SER A 385 -5.49 15.66 -4.30
CA SER A 385 -5.81 16.91 -3.61
C SER A 385 -7.16 17.51 -4.00
N VAL A 386 -7.71 17.17 -5.18
CA VAL A 386 -8.98 17.74 -5.64
C VAL A 386 -10.15 17.33 -4.79
N VAL A 387 -10.19 16.07 -4.37
CA VAL A 387 -11.38 15.60 -3.65
C VAL A 387 -11.55 16.30 -2.31
N PRO A 388 -10.50 16.44 -1.47
CA PRO A 388 -10.57 17.29 -0.28
C PRO A 388 -10.88 18.76 -0.59
N LEU A 389 -10.29 19.35 -1.62
CA LEU A 389 -10.53 20.77 -1.95
C LEU A 389 -11.97 21.04 -2.36
N ILE A 390 -12.55 20.18 -3.20
CA ILE A 390 -13.94 20.29 -3.61
C ILE A 390 -14.87 19.93 -2.45
N SER A 391 -14.56 18.92 -1.65
CA SER A 391 -15.35 18.63 -0.44
C SER A 391 -15.32 19.79 0.55
N GLY A 392 -14.26 20.60 0.54
CA GLY A 392 -14.10 21.80 1.38
C GLY A 392 -15.14 22.87 1.11
N THR A 393 -15.69 22.93 -0.10
CA THR A 393 -16.78 23.88 -0.43
C THR A 393 -18.09 23.52 0.25
N ALA A 394 -18.27 22.24 0.61
CA ALA A 394 -19.44 21.77 1.35
C ALA A 394 -19.20 21.80 2.87
N CYS A 395 -18.10 21.20 3.33
CA CYS A 395 -17.72 21.24 4.75
C CYS A 395 -16.21 21.02 4.91
N ALA A 396 -15.55 21.93 5.63
CA ALA A 396 -14.11 21.87 5.85
C ALA A 396 -13.66 20.68 6.71
N ILE A 397 -14.47 20.19 7.66
CA ILE A 397 -14.06 19.12 8.58
C ILE A 397 -13.85 17.78 7.84
N PRO A 398 -14.83 17.22 7.10
CA PRO A 398 -14.64 15.96 6.37
C PRO A 398 -13.65 16.11 5.22
N ALA A 399 -13.57 17.29 4.62
CA ALA A 399 -12.57 17.62 3.62
C ALA A 399 -11.14 17.47 4.16
N ILE A 400 -10.84 18.05 5.33
CA ILE A 400 -9.55 17.90 6.00
C ILE A 400 -9.29 16.43 6.34
N MET A 401 -10.29 15.69 6.85
CA MET A 401 -10.15 14.26 7.14
C MET A 401 -9.81 13.42 5.88
N ALA A 402 -10.41 13.77 4.73
CA ALA A 402 -10.17 13.07 3.46
C ALA A 402 -8.74 13.25 2.93
N THR A 403 -8.01 14.28 3.37
CA THR A 403 -6.60 14.48 2.99
C THR A 403 -5.67 13.35 3.45
N ARG A 404 -6.11 12.48 4.37
CA ARG A 404 -5.35 11.29 4.82
C ARG A 404 -4.97 10.35 3.66
N ASN A 405 -5.72 10.39 2.55
CA ASN A 405 -5.48 9.58 1.36
C ASN A 405 -4.34 10.11 0.47
N ILE A 406 -3.78 11.30 0.79
CA ILE A 406 -2.63 11.90 0.11
C ILE A 406 -1.34 11.40 0.77
N GLU A 407 -0.55 10.63 0.02
CA GLU A 407 0.69 9.99 0.50
C GLU A 407 1.84 10.99 0.67
N ASN A 408 1.95 11.98 -0.23
CA ASN A 408 2.99 12.99 -0.16
C ASN A 408 2.66 14.02 0.92
N TRP A 409 3.52 14.10 1.94
CA TRP A 409 3.31 14.97 3.09
C TRP A 409 3.20 16.46 2.72
N LYS A 410 3.93 16.92 1.69
CA LYS A 410 3.91 18.32 1.24
C LYS A 410 2.55 18.66 0.61
N GLU A 411 2.08 17.81 -0.29
CA GLU A 411 0.78 17.98 -0.95
C GLU A 411 -0.37 17.89 0.06
N ARG A 412 -0.28 16.95 1.02
CA ARG A 412 -1.27 16.81 2.08
C ARG A 412 -1.37 18.09 2.92
N LEU A 413 -0.23 18.64 3.34
CA LEU A 413 -0.19 19.85 4.14
C LEU A 413 -0.76 21.06 3.39
N ILE A 414 -0.38 21.24 2.12
CA ILE A 414 -0.93 22.30 1.27
C ILE A 414 -2.45 22.16 1.16
N THR A 415 -2.93 20.94 0.92
CA THR A 415 -4.38 20.67 0.79
C THR A 415 -5.12 21.02 2.09
N ILE A 416 -4.61 20.59 3.26
CA ILE A 416 -5.20 20.91 4.57
C ILE A 416 -5.24 22.43 4.81
N LEU A 417 -4.15 23.14 4.48
CA LEU A 417 -4.05 24.58 4.72
C LEU A 417 -4.92 25.41 3.76
N VAL A 418 -5.15 24.92 2.55
CA VAL A 418 -5.96 25.61 1.53
C VAL A 418 -7.46 25.35 1.71
N THR A 419 -7.86 24.16 2.21
CA THR A 419 -9.28 23.80 2.41
C THR A 419 -10.08 24.85 3.21
N PRO A 420 -9.59 25.46 4.31
CA PRO A 420 -10.35 26.50 5.01
C PRO A 420 -10.59 27.79 4.21
N PHE A 421 -9.79 28.05 3.16
CA PHE A 421 -9.95 29.22 2.30
C PHE A 421 -11.01 29.01 1.20
N THR A 422 -11.55 27.80 1.05
CA THR A 422 -12.72 27.58 0.20
C THR A 422 -13.97 28.01 0.96
N THR A 423 -14.69 28.99 0.43
CA THR A 423 -15.92 29.49 1.05
C THR A 423 -16.95 28.37 1.16
N CYS A 424 -17.32 28.04 2.39
CA CYS A 424 -18.46 27.19 2.70
C CYS A 424 -19.75 27.97 2.40
N SER A 425 -20.74 27.33 1.77
CA SER A 425 -22.06 27.95 1.52
C SER A 425 -23.04 27.79 2.68
N ALA A 426 -22.67 27.01 3.71
CA ALA A 426 -23.43 26.83 4.95
C ALA A 426 -23.12 27.92 5.98
#